data_AF-A0A6P4HSZ3-F1
#
_entry.id   AF-A0A6P4HSZ3-F1
#
_cell.length_a   1.000
_cell.length_b   1.000
_cell.length_c   1.000
_cell.angle_alpha   90.00
_cell.angle_beta   90.00
_cell.angle_gamma   90.00
#
_symmetry.space_group_name_H-M   'P 1'
#
loop_
_entity.id
_entity.type
_entity.pdbx_description
1 polymer ?
#
loop_
_entity_poly.entity_id
_entity_poly.type
_entity_poly.pdbx_seq_one_letter_code
_entity_poly.pdbx_strand_id
1 'polypeptide(L)'
;MSDQPHNGVGRLRLKVWLWISVAALVVIVLAIVLLILPSLIITKSLVPNVVATYIFFVLGLVALCVYACVTWLRRQFPYDWVICGVIAVLLAFGTVSVLHEREPPQVLLLSVEILIMLVLLLLFGSYQLPNWPTIAQLLIGWYLFAVLASFIVVMVFQYMTDTLCAIKVAMHFALWEVAFPVVVFQAQVISGFWDNVPPLLDKPLCSVMLVLDFLACYAFLACVDDIATFIGYFGKASSQKFFMRLME
;
A
#
# COMPACT_ATOMS: atom_id res chain seq x y z
N MET A 1 -6.31 35.76 -25.15
CA MET A 1 -7.05 34.49 -25.36
C MET A 1 -6.26 33.65 -26.34
N SER A 2 -5.71 32.54 -25.89
CA SER A 2 -4.84 31.65 -26.67
C SER A 2 -5.46 30.26 -26.67
N ASP A 3 -6.43 30.05 -27.55
CA ASP A 3 -6.94 28.71 -27.88
C ASP A 3 -5.90 28.01 -28.76
N GLN A 4 -4.96 27.31 -28.13
CA GLN A 4 -4.11 26.32 -28.79
C GLN A 4 -4.54 24.90 -28.35
N PRO A 5 -4.46 23.88 -29.22
CA PRO A 5 -4.91 22.53 -28.92
C PRO A 5 -3.87 21.79 -28.08
N HIS A 6 -3.63 22.24 -26.85
CA HIS A 6 -2.76 21.55 -25.88
C HIS A 6 -3.43 20.30 -25.26
N ASN A 7 -4.65 19.95 -25.67
CA ASN A 7 -5.54 19.03 -24.96
C ASN A 7 -5.38 17.54 -25.31
N GLY A 8 -4.53 17.15 -26.27
CA GLY A 8 -4.37 15.74 -26.67
C GLY A 8 -3.62 14.90 -25.63
N VAL A 9 -2.42 15.33 -25.26
CA VAL A 9 -1.53 14.59 -24.34
C VAL A 9 -2.08 14.61 -22.92
N GLY A 10 -2.61 15.75 -22.46
CA GLY A 10 -3.24 15.86 -21.14
C GLY A 10 -4.46 14.95 -20.99
N ARG A 11 -5.35 14.90 -22.00
CA ARG A 11 -6.49 13.97 -22.00
C ARG A 11 -6.06 12.50 -22.03
N LEU A 12 -5.02 12.17 -22.78
CA LEU A 12 -4.49 10.81 -22.83
C LEU A 12 -3.93 10.38 -21.47
N ARG A 13 -3.12 11.23 -20.81
CA ARG A 13 -2.58 10.98 -19.47
C ARG A 13 -3.70 10.75 -18.45
N LEU A 14 -4.71 11.62 -18.43
CA LEU A 14 -5.87 11.47 -17.55
C LEU A 14 -6.62 10.15 -17.81
N LYS A 15 -6.84 9.79 -19.08
CA LYS A 15 -7.51 8.54 -19.45
C LYS A 15 -6.72 7.32 -18.99
N VAL A 16 -5.40 7.32 -19.17
CA VAL A 16 -4.51 6.23 -18.73
C VAL A 16 -4.53 6.11 -17.20
N TRP A 17 -4.42 7.24 -16.51
CA TRP A 17 -4.46 7.31 -15.04
C TRP A 17 -5.77 6.74 -14.50
N LEU A 18 -6.91 7.16 -15.08
CA LEU A 18 -8.23 6.68 -14.66
C LEU A 18 -8.41 5.18 -14.91
N TRP A 19 -7.91 4.64 -16.04
CA TRP A 19 -7.93 3.21 -16.32
C TRP A 19 -7.15 2.40 -15.27
N ILE A 20 -5.94 2.84 -14.95
CA ILE A 20 -5.07 2.18 -13.96
C ILE A 20 -5.74 2.20 -12.58
N SER A 21 -6.21 3.38 -12.15
CA SER A 21 -6.84 3.57 -10.84
C SER A 21 -8.15 2.78 -10.71
N VAL A 22 -9.00 2.77 -11.73
CA VAL A 22 -10.26 2.00 -11.71
C VAL A 22 -9.99 0.49 -11.68
N ALA A 23 -9.04 -0.01 -12.48
CA ALA A 23 -8.67 -1.41 -12.46
C ALA A 23 -8.13 -1.85 -11.09
N ALA A 24 -7.25 -1.05 -10.49
CA ALA A 24 -6.74 -1.31 -9.15
C ALA A 24 -7.88 -1.29 -8.11
N LEU A 25 -8.77 -0.29 -8.17
CA LEU A 25 -9.89 -0.15 -7.24
C LEU A 25 -10.82 -1.37 -7.26
N VAL A 26 -11.14 -1.92 -8.44
CA VAL A 26 -11.96 -3.13 -8.56
C VAL A 26 -11.36 -4.30 -7.80
N VAL A 27 -10.04 -4.50 -7.93
CA VAL A 27 -9.33 -5.59 -7.25
C VAL A 27 -9.19 -5.32 -5.76
N ILE A 28 -8.96 -4.07 -5.35
CA ILE A 28 -8.93 -3.67 -3.94
C ILE A 28 -10.28 -3.95 -3.28
N VAL A 29 -11.39 -3.57 -3.92
CA VAL A 29 -12.74 -3.87 -3.41
C VAL A 29 -12.94 -5.38 -3.27
N LEU A 30 -12.51 -6.17 -4.26
CA LEU A 30 -12.56 -7.63 -4.17
C LEU A 30 -11.74 -8.15 -2.98
N ALA A 31 -10.54 -7.63 -2.76
CA ALA A 31 -9.70 -8.00 -1.61
C ALA A 31 -10.37 -7.65 -0.27
N ILE A 32 -11.00 -6.47 -0.15
CA ILE A 32 -11.77 -6.07 1.03
C ILE A 32 -12.94 -7.03 1.27
N VAL A 33 -13.68 -7.40 0.22
CA VAL A 33 -14.76 -8.40 0.33
C VAL A 33 -14.22 -9.73 0.83
N LEU A 34 -13.09 -10.20 0.29
CA LEU A 34 -12.44 -11.43 0.72
C LEU A 34 -11.95 -11.38 2.18
N LEU A 35 -11.53 -10.21 2.67
CA LEU A 35 -11.14 -10.02 4.08
C LEU A 35 -12.34 -10.06 5.04
N ILE A 36 -13.50 -9.57 4.60
CA ILE A 36 -14.73 -9.55 5.41
C ILE A 36 -15.42 -10.93 5.39
N LEU A 37 -15.35 -11.66 4.27
CA LEU A 37 -16.12 -12.87 4.03
C LEU A 37 -16.01 -13.94 5.14
N PRO A 38 -14.81 -14.27 5.70
CA PRO A 38 -14.69 -15.27 6.76
C PRO A 38 -15.54 -14.93 7.99
N SER A 39 -15.50 -13.66 8.42
CA SER A 39 -16.25 -13.17 9.58
C SER A 39 -17.78 -13.22 9.42
N LEU A 40 -18.28 -13.28 8.17
CA LEU A 40 -19.70 -13.37 7.87
C LEU A 40 -20.21 -14.81 7.74
N ILE A 41 -19.36 -15.72 7.29
CA ILE A 41 -19.76 -17.10 6.97
C ILE A 41 -19.54 -18.05 8.15
N ILE A 42 -18.54 -17.79 9.00
CA ILE A 42 -18.01 -18.82 9.90
C ILE A 42 -18.18 -18.37 11.36
N THR A 43 -18.92 -19.19 12.13
CA THR A 43 -19.14 -19.00 13.58
C THR A 43 -17.94 -19.48 14.43
N LYS A 44 -16.83 -19.88 13.80
CA LYS A 44 -15.60 -20.36 14.43
C LYS A 44 -14.42 -19.60 13.83
N SER A 45 -13.51 -19.17 14.69
CA SER A 45 -12.30 -18.45 14.27
C SER A 45 -11.52 -19.22 13.22
N LEU A 46 -11.32 -18.67 12.01
CA LEU A 46 -10.32 -19.20 11.09
C LEU A 46 -8.94 -19.01 11.71
N VAL A 47 -8.24 -20.13 11.90
CA VAL A 47 -6.81 -20.12 12.17
C VAL A 47 -6.08 -19.74 10.86
N PRO A 48 -5.11 -18.81 10.89
CA PRO A 48 -4.29 -18.48 9.72
C PRO A 48 -3.72 -19.73 9.07
N ASN A 49 -3.89 -19.87 7.75
CA ASN A 49 -3.42 -21.04 7.02
C ASN A 49 -2.04 -20.77 6.41
N VAL A 50 -1.01 -21.10 7.17
CA VAL A 50 0.41 -20.91 6.83
C VAL A 50 0.75 -21.51 5.46
N VAL A 51 0.20 -22.67 5.11
CA VAL A 51 0.50 -23.34 3.83
C VAL A 51 -0.12 -22.57 2.66
N ALA A 52 -1.39 -22.18 2.78
CA ALA A 52 -2.07 -21.39 1.76
C ALA A 52 -1.38 -20.04 1.53
N THR A 53 -0.99 -19.36 2.62
CA THR A 53 -0.17 -18.15 2.56
C THR A 53 1.08 -18.35 1.72
N TYR A 54 1.92 -19.33 2.07
CA TYR A 54 3.19 -19.51 1.37
C TYR A 54 2.97 -19.81 -0.11
N ILE A 55 1.99 -20.67 -0.42
CA ILE A 55 1.70 -21.02 -1.81
C ILE A 55 1.23 -19.78 -2.59
N PHE A 56 0.18 -19.09 -2.14
CA PHE A 56 -0.39 -17.98 -2.88
C PHE A 56 0.54 -16.76 -2.94
N PHE A 57 1.17 -16.41 -1.82
CA PHE A 57 2.02 -15.23 -1.73
C PHE A 57 3.35 -15.43 -2.47
N VAL A 58 4.03 -16.57 -2.31
CA VAL A 58 5.29 -16.85 -3.01
C VAL A 58 5.05 -17.00 -4.51
N LEU A 59 4.02 -17.75 -4.93
CA LEU A 59 3.71 -17.87 -6.34
C LEU A 59 3.33 -16.51 -6.95
N GLY A 60 2.52 -15.71 -6.25
CA GLY A 60 2.15 -14.37 -6.69
C GLY A 60 3.35 -13.44 -6.85
N LEU A 61 4.26 -13.41 -5.86
CA LEU A 61 5.48 -12.59 -5.91
C LEU A 61 6.46 -13.06 -6.99
N VAL A 62 6.70 -14.37 -7.11
CA VAL A 62 7.59 -14.91 -8.14
C VAL A 62 7.01 -14.61 -9.52
N ALA A 63 5.71 -14.80 -9.73
CA ALA A 63 5.04 -14.46 -10.97
C ALA A 63 5.15 -12.96 -11.27
N LEU A 64 4.98 -12.08 -10.27
CA LEU A 64 5.15 -10.63 -10.41
C LEU A 64 6.57 -10.27 -10.84
N CYS A 65 7.59 -10.84 -10.18
CA CYS A 65 9.00 -10.60 -10.52
C CYS A 65 9.31 -11.04 -11.95
N VAL A 66 8.91 -12.25 -12.34
CA VAL A 66 9.10 -12.77 -13.70
C VAL A 66 8.38 -11.87 -14.71
N TYR A 67 7.13 -11.51 -14.45
CA TYR A 67 6.34 -10.67 -15.35
C TYR A 67 6.91 -9.26 -15.52
N ALA A 68 7.40 -8.64 -14.43
CA ALA A 68 8.04 -7.33 -14.47
C ALA A 68 9.35 -7.34 -15.30
N CYS A 69 10.16 -8.40 -15.13
CA CYS A 69 11.45 -8.53 -15.82
C CYS A 69 11.31 -8.93 -17.30
N VAL A 70 10.32 -9.73 -17.66
CA VAL A 70 10.15 -10.24 -19.02
C VAL A 70 9.28 -9.29 -19.84
N THR A 71 9.93 -8.33 -20.51
CA THR A 71 9.26 -7.27 -21.29
C THR A 71 8.38 -7.78 -22.44
N TRP A 72 8.67 -8.95 -22.99
CA TRP A 72 7.86 -9.57 -24.05
C TRP A 72 6.47 -9.98 -23.57
N LEU A 73 6.34 -10.50 -22.33
CA LEU A 73 5.05 -10.86 -21.73
C LEU A 73 4.14 -9.63 -21.56
N ARG A 74 4.74 -8.48 -21.22
CA ARG A 74 4.03 -7.20 -21.04
C ARG A 74 3.46 -6.60 -22.32
N ARG A 75 3.88 -7.07 -23.49
CA ARG A 75 3.44 -6.53 -24.80
C ARG A 75 2.30 -7.33 -25.44
N GLN A 76 1.84 -8.40 -24.79
CA GLN A 76 0.82 -9.27 -25.35
C GLN A 76 -0.58 -8.89 -24.87
N PHE A 77 -1.22 -7.95 -25.58
CA PHE A 77 -2.64 -7.69 -25.37
C PHE A 77 -3.50 -8.83 -25.95
N PRO A 78 -4.52 -9.35 -25.24
CA PRO A 78 -5.01 -8.97 -23.91
C PRO A 78 -4.48 -9.85 -22.75
N TYR A 79 -3.49 -10.70 -23.01
CA TYR A 79 -2.94 -11.64 -22.04
C TYR A 79 -2.26 -10.96 -20.85
N ASP A 80 -1.67 -9.78 -21.07
CA ASP A 80 -1.13 -8.89 -20.05
C ASP A 80 -2.12 -8.62 -18.90
N TRP A 81 -3.38 -8.32 -19.22
CA TRP A 81 -4.43 -8.10 -18.22
C TRP A 81 -4.81 -9.36 -17.46
N VAL A 82 -4.86 -10.51 -18.14
CA VAL A 82 -5.18 -11.80 -17.51
C VAL A 82 -4.09 -12.20 -16.52
N ILE A 83 -2.82 -12.11 -16.93
CA ILE A 83 -1.68 -12.44 -16.07
C ILE A 83 -1.65 -11.51 -14.86
N CYS A 84 -1.79 -10.20 -15.05
CA CYS A 84 -1.88 -9.23 -13.96
C CYS A 84 -3.06 -9.51 -13.01
N GLY A 85 -4.22 -9.86 -13.55
CA GLY A 85 -5.39 -10.25 -12.74
C GLY A 85 -5.12 -11.49 -11.88
N VAL A 86 -4.50 -12.53 -12.47
CA VAL A 86 -4.12 -13.74 -11.73
C VAL A 86 -3.11 -13.41 -10.62
N ILE A 87 -2.08 -12.61 -10.92
CA ILE A 87 -1.10 -12.17 -9.92
C ILE A 87 -1.78 -11.42 -8.78
N ALA A 88 -2.66 -10.46 -9.09
CA ALA A 88 -3.33 -9.67 -8.08
C ALA A 88 -4.25 -10.51 -7.19
N VAL A 89 -4.95 -11.48 -7.78
CA VAL A 89 -5.79 -12.45 -7.04
C VAL A 89 -4.93 -13.34 -6.14
N LEU A 90 -3.81 -13.89 -6.63
CA LEU A 90 -2.89 -14.69 -5.83
C LEU A 90 -2.33 -13.89 -4.64
N LEU A 91 -1.91 -12.64 -4.87
CA LEU A 91 -1.42 -11.76 -3.80
C LEU A 91 -2.52 -11.44 -2.79
N ALA A 92 -3.75 -11.12 -3.25
CA ALA A 92 -4.88 -10.86 -2.37
C ALA A 92 -5.23 -12.08 -1.50
N PHE A 93 -5.33 -13.28 -2.09
CA PHE A 93 -5.55 -14.52 -1.33
C PHE A 93 -4.43 -14.83 -0.36
N GLY A 94 -3.16 -14.61 -0.76
CA GLY A 94 -2.01 -14.75 0.12
C GLY A 94 -2.12 -13.85 1.35
N THR A 95 -2.44 -12.56 1.14
CA THR A 95 -2.63 -11.59 2.23
C THR A 95 -3.79 -11.97 3.15
N VAL A 96 -4.95 -12.33 2.59
CA VAL A 96 -6.12 -12.76 3.38
C VAL A 96 -5.81 -14.00 4.23
N SER A 97 -4.98 -14.91 3.73
CA SER A 97 -4.66 -16.17 4.43
C SER A 97 -3.74 -15.98 5.66
N VAL A 98 -2.99 -14.87 5.72
CA VAL A 98 -2.09 -14.54 6.84
C VAL A 98 -2.81 -13.84 7.96
N LEU A 99 -3.77 -12.99 7.61
CA LEU A 99 -4.33 -12.03 8.53
C LEU A 99 -5.34 -12.69 9.46
N HIS A 100 -5.23 -12.36 10.75
CA HIS A 100 -6.21 -12.77 11.73
C HIS A 100 -7.57 -12.15 11.39
N GLU A 101 -8.63 -12.90 11.67
CA GLU A 101 -9.99 -12.38 11.53
C GLU A 101 -10.17 -11.11 12.35
N ARG A 102 -10.60 -10.05 11.67
CA ARG A 102 -10.99 -8.78 12.28
C ARG A 102 -12.47 -8.56 12.05
N GLU A 103 -13.08 -7.79 12.95
CA GLU A 103 -14.46 -7.40 12.78
C GLU A 103 -14.63 -6.57 11.50
N PRO A 104 -15.70 -6.78 10.70
CA PRO A 104 -15.98 -6.01 9.50
C PRO A 104 -15.81 -4.48 9.64
N PRO A 105 -16.28 -3.81 10.71
CA PRO A 105 -16.09 -2.37 10.87
C PRO A 105 -14.61 -1.97 10.95
N GLN A 106 -13.76 -2.79 11.59
CA GLN A 106 -12.32 -2.51 11.69
C GLN A 106 -11.63 -2.69 10.35
N VAL A 107 -11.99 -3.75 9.61
CA VAL A 107 -11.51 -3.99 8.23
C VAL A 107 -11.83 -2.79 7.33
N LEU A 108 -13.07 -2.30 7.41
CA LEU A 108 -13.52 -1.16 6.62
C LEU A 108 -12.82 0.14 7.02
N LEU A 109 -12.70 0.42 8.32
CA LEU A 109 -12.03 1.62 8.83
C LEU A 109 -10.58 1.68 8.33
N LEU A 110 -9.84 0.58 8.45
CA LEU A 110 -8.47 0.47 8.00
C LEU A 110 -8.34 0.63 6.48
N SER A 111 -9.23 -0.01 5.73
CA SER A 111 -9.26 0.08 4.27
C SER A 111 -9.52 1.52 3.81
N VAL A 112 -10.42 2.24 4.50
CA VAL A 112 -10.72 3.64 4.21
C VAL A 112 -9.54 4.54 4.53
N GLU A 113 -8.87 4.35 5.67
CA GLU A 113 -7.63 5.07 6.00
C GLU A 113 -6.59 4.91 4.88
N ILE A 114 -6.35 3.67 4.45
CA ILE A 114 -5.36 3.38 3.40
C ILE A 114 -5.76 4.01 2.08
N LEU A 115 -7.02 3.89 1.68
CA LEU A 115 -7.51 4.47 0.43
C LEU A 115 -7.38 5.99 0.43
N ILE A 116 -7.73 6.67 1.52
CA ILE A 116 -7.59 8.13 1.65
C ILE A 116 -6.13 8.52 1.50
N MET A 117 -5.23 7.86 2.25
CA MET A 117 -3.80 8.18 2.21
C MET A 117 -3.18 7.88 0.85
N LEU A 118 -3.49 6.73 0.24
CA LEU A 118 -3.05 6.43 -1.13
C LEU A 118 -3.54 7.49 -2.11
N VAL A 119 -4.81 7.89 -2.08
CA VAL A 119 -5.34 8.93 -2.98
C VAL A 119 -4.62 10.26 -2.79
N LEU A 120 -4.38 10.69 -1.55
CA LEU A 120 -3.67 11.95 -1.26
C LEU A 120 -2.23 11.92 -1.77
N LEU A 121 -1.51 10.82 -1.54
CA LEU A 121 -0.13 10.64 -2.01
C LEU A 121 -0.06 10.53 -3.53
N LEU A 122 -0.99 9.79 -4.15
CA LEU A 122 -1.07 9.68 -5.61
C LEU A 122 -1.38 11.04 -6.25
N LEU A 123 -2.27 11.82 -5.64
CA LEU A 123 -2.58 13.18 -6.08
C LEU A 123 -1.34 14.08 -5.99
N PHE A 124 -0.61 14.04 -4.88
CA PHE A 124 0.64 14.78 -4.71
C PHE A 124 1.68 14.40 -5.77
N GLY A 125 1.87 13.11 -6.02
CA GLY A 125 2.81 12.63 -7.06
C GLY A 125 2.35 12.88 -8.49
N SER A 126 1.05 13.08 -8.72
CA SER A 126 0.51 13.44 -10.04
C SER A 126 0.70 14.91 -10.40
N TYR A 127 1.05 15.75 -9.43
CA TYR A 127 1.37 17.15 -9.64
C TYR A 127 2.88 17.32 -9.82
N GLN A 128 3.32 18.10 -10.82
CA GLN A 128 4.72 18.47 -10.98
C GLN A 128 4.86 19.98 -11.01
N LEU A 129 5.76 20.53 -10.19
CA LEU A 129 6.11 21.94 -10.23
C LEU A 129 6.84 22.27 -11.55
N PRO A 130 6.54 23.41 -12.21
CA PRO A 130 7.21 23.80 -13.44
C PRO A 130 8.73 23.89 -13.24
N ASN A 131 9.50 23.27 -14.14
CA ASN A 131 10.98 23.26 -14.14
C ASN A 131 11.63 22.66 -12.89
N TRP A 132 10.89 21.88 -12.09
CA TRP A 132 11.44 21.17 -10.93
C TRP A 132 11.79 19.73 -11.28
N PRO A 133 12.97 19.23 -10.87
CA PRO A 133 13.32 17.82 -11.05
C PRO A 133 12.41 16.93 -10.21
N THR A 134 11.89 15.85 -10.82
CA THR A 134 10.97 14.89 -10.21
C THR A 134 11.52 14.28 -8.92
N ILE A 135 12.80 13.91 -8.94
CA ILE A 135 13.53 13.37 -7.78
C ILE A 135 13.59 14.38 -6.64
N ALA A 136 13.86 15.65 -6.93
CA ALA A 136 13.91 16.68 -5.89
C ALA A 136 12.53 16.91 -5.29
N GLN A 137 11.47 16.95 -6.11
CA GLN A 137 10.11 17.07 -5.61
C GLN A 137 9.71 15.89 -4.72
N LEU A 138 10.11 14.67 -5.08
CA LEU A 138 9.88 13.47 -4.29
C LEU A 138 10.57 13.56 -2.93
N LEU A 139 11.87 13.85 -2.90
CA LEU A 139 12.67 13.88 -1.68
C LEU A 139 12.30 15.05 -0.76
N ILE A 140 12.06 16.25 -1.32
CA ILE A 140 11.64 17.42 -0.55
C ILE A 140 10.22 17.21 -0.01
N GLY A 141 9.30 16.70 -0.84
CA GLY A 141 7.95 16.37 -0.42
C GLY A 141 7.95 15.36 0.72
N TRP A 142 8.77 14.31 0.61
CA TRP A 142 8.94 13.30 1.65
C TRP A 142 9.51 13.90 2.93
N TYR A 143 10.56 14.70 2.84
CA TYR A 143 11.16 15.36 4.00
C TYR A 143 10.15 16.26 4.72
N LEU A 144 9.40 17.08 3.99
CA LEU A 144 8.35 17.93 4.57
C LEU A 144 7.24 17.10 5.23
N PHE A 145 6.83 16.01 4.59
CA PHE A 145 5.85 15.09 5.14
C PHE A 145 6.35 14.45 6.43
N ALA A 146 7.58 13.94 6.46
CA ALA A 146 8.19 13.31 7.63
C ALA A 146 8.34 14.29 8.80
N VAL A 147 8.78 15.53 8.54
CA VAL A 147 8.87 16.57 9.59
C VAL A 147 7.49 16.88 10.17
N LEU A 148 6.47 17.04 9.31
CA LEU A 148 5.11 17.33 9.75
C LEU A 148 4.50 16.15 10.52
N ALA A 149 4.65 14.93 10.00
CA ALA A 149 4.20 13.69 10.64
C ALA A 149 4.84 13.52 12.01
N SER A 150 6.17 13.65 12.10
CA SER A 150 6.93 13.60 13.35
C SER A 150 6.47 14.65 14.35
N PHE A 151 6.23 15.90 13.91
CA PHE A 151 5.69 16.95 14.77
C PHE A 151 4.30 16.61 15.31
N ILE A 152 3.40 16.13 14.46
CA ILE A 152 2.05 15.70 14.86
C ILE A 152 2.15 14.55 15.87
N VAL A 153 3.00 13.56 15.63
CA VAL A 153 3.23 12.45 16.57
C VAL A 153 3.67 12.97 17.93
N VAL A 154 4.68 13.84 17.99
CA VAL A 154 5.17 14.42 19.26
C VAL A 154 4.04 15.15 19.99
N MET A 155 3.24 15.94 19.28
CA MET A 155 2.10 16.63 19.87
C MET A 155 1.04 15.66 20.40
N VAL A 156 0.64 14.66 19.62
CA VAL A 156 -0.32 13.64 20.05
C VAL A 156 0.17 12.88 21.28
N PHE A 157 1.46 12.55 21.33
CA PHE A 157 2.07 11.87 22.48
C PHE A 157 1.97 12.67 23.78
N GLN A 158 2.01 14.01 23.72
CA GLN A 158 1.85 14.84 24.92
C GLN A 158 0.45 14.77 25.52
N TYR A 159 -0.57 14.46 24.72
CA TYR A 159 -1.97 14.38 25.14
C TYR A 159 -2.47 12.95 25.37
N MET A 160 -1.73 11.94 24.92
CA MET A 160 -2.06 10.53 25.10
C MET A 160 -1.58 10.01 26.46
N THR A 161 -2.52 9.56 27.29
CA THR A 161 -2.21 8.92 28.58
C THR A 161 -1.89 7.43 28.46
N ASP A 162 -2.44 6.77 27.43
CA ASP A 162 -2.17 5.36 27.15
C ASP A 162 -0.98 5.20 26.21
N THR A 163 0.13 4.69 26.76
CA THR A 163 1.36 4.37 26.01
C THR A 163 1.13 3.40 24.85
N LEU A 164 0.21 2.44 24.99
CA LEU A 164 -0.06 1.44 23.97
C LEU A 164 -0.81 2.06 22.79
N CYS A 165 -1.79 2.93 23.08
CA CYS A 165 -2.46 3.75 22.07
C CYS A 165 -1.46 4.68 21.35
N ALA A 166 -0.55 5.32 22.10
CA ALA A 166 0.48 6.18 21.53
C ALA A 166 1.42 5.42 20.56
N ILE A 167 1.86 4.21 20.93
CA ILE A 167 2.68 3.34 20.07
C ILE A 167 1.92 2.96 18.79
N LYS A 168 0.63 2.62 18.88
CA LYS A 168 -0.19 2.32 17.70
C LYS A 168 -0.24 3.51 16.74
N VAL A 169 -0.52 4.71 17.27
CA VAL A 169 -0.52 5.93 16.46
C VAL A 169 0.85 6.16 15.80
N ALA A 170 1.94 6.02 16.55
CA ALA A 170 3.29 6.16 15.98
C ALA A 170 3.55 5.16 14.84
N MET A 171 3.05 3.93 14.94
CA MET A 171 3.20 2.92 13.87
C MET A 171 2.44 3.29 12.60
N HIS A 172 1.25 3.90 12.71
CA HIS A 172 0.54 4.42 11.54
C HIS A 172 1.36 5.50 10.85
N PHE A 173 1.91 6.47 11.60
CA PHE A 173 2.77 7.51 11.02
C PHE A 173 4.05 6.95 10.41
N ALA A 174 4.69 5.99 11.07
CA ALA A 174 5.89 5.32 10.56
C ALA A 174 5.62 4.60 9.22
N LEU A 175 4.48 3.92 9.10
CA LEU A 175 4.07 3.33 7.82
C LEU A 175 3.97 4.41 6.74
N TRP A 176 3.29 5.51 7.01
CA TRP A 176 3.06 6.55 6.01
C TRP A 176 4.36 7.25 5.59
N GLU A 177 5.32 7.44 6.50
CA GLU A 177 6.64 7.97 6.17
C GLU A 177 7.42 7.04 5.22
N VAL A 178 7.30 5.72 5.40
CA VAL A 178 7.95 4.72 4.53
C VAL A 178 7.21 4.54 3.21
N ALA A 179 5.88 4.57 3.23
CA ALA A 179 5.04 4.40 2.05
C ALA A 179 5.07 5.64 1.13
N PHE A 180 5.25 6.84 1.68
CA PHE A 180 5.28 8.09 0.94
C PHE A 180 6.18 8.04 -0.31
N PRO A 181 7.50 7.76 -0.20
CA PRO A 181 8.37 7.79 -1.38
C PRO A 181 7.97 6.76 -2.43
N VAL A 182 7.46 5.60 -2.01
CA VAL A 182 7.03 4.52 -2.92
C VAL A 182 5.79 4.95 -3.71
N VAL A 183 4.73 5.37 -3.02
CA VAL A 183 3.45 5.73 -3.63
C VAL A 183 3.57 6.98 -4.50
N VAL A 184 4.31 7.99 -4.03
CA VAL A 184 4.52 9.22 -4.79
C VAL A 184 5.36 8.97 -6.03
N PHE A 185 6.43 8.16 -5.93
CA PHE A 185 7.21 7.74 -7.10
C PHE A 185 6.33 7.02 -8.13
N GLN A 186 5.49 6.10 -7.68
CA GLN A 186 4.55 5.39 -8.54
C GLN A 186 3.56 6.33 -9.25
N ALA A 187 3.03 7.33 -8.55
CA ALA A 187 2.19 8.35 -9.18
C ALA A 187 2.95 9.17 -10.23
N GLN A 188 4.20 9.54 -9.97
CA GLN A 188 5.02 10.26 -10.95
C GLN A 188 5.28 9.41 -12.21
N VAL A 189 5.52 8.10 -12.04
CA VAL A 189 5.68 7.13 -13.14
C VAL A 189 4.38 7.01 -13.95
N ILE A 190 3.23 6.82 -13.29
CA ILE A 190 1.92 6.75 -13.97
C ILE A 190 1.61 8.04 -14.72
N SER A 191 2.03 9.19 -14.17
CA SER A 191 1.81 10.51 -14.78
C SER A 191 2.78 10.80 -15.93
N GLY A 192 3.78 9.95 -16.14
CA GLY A 192 4.76 10.04 -17.23
C GLY A 192 5.81 11.13 -17.02
N PHE A 193 6.16 11.43 -15.77
CA PHE A 193 7.19 12.43 -15.45
C PHE A 193 8.63 11.87 -15.52
N TRP A 194 8.76 10.54 -15.61
CA TRP A 194 10.02 9.82 -15.82
C TRP A 194 10.00 9.25 -17.25
N ASP A 195 10.59 9.95 -18.24
CA ASP A 195 10.61 9.62 -19.68
C ASP A 195 9.49 10.21 -20.57
N ASN A 196 8.74 11.20 -20.09
CA ASN A 196 7.77 12.02 -20.84
C ASN A 196 6.54 11.31 -21.46
N VAL A 197 6.41 9.98 -21.31
CA VAL A 197 5.31 9.20 -21.91
C VAL A 197 4.56 8.43 -20.81
N PRO A 198 3.20 8.51 -20.75
CA PRO A 198 2.44 7.70 -19.82
C PRO A 198 2.60 6.19 -20.13
N PRO A 199 2.53 5.30 -19.14
CA PRO A 199 2.74 3.85 -19.32
C PRO A 199 1.56 3.22 -20.08
N LEU A 200 1.53 3.37 -21.40
CA LEU A 200 0.41 2.93 -22.24
C LEU A 200 0.29 1.41 -22.31
N LEU A 201 1.43 0.71 -22.33
CA LEU A 201 1.55 -0.74 -22.36
C LEU A 201 1.66 -1.35 -20.96
N ASP A 202 2.09 -0.57 -19.97
CA ASP A 202 2.29 -1.06 -18.60
C ASP A 202 1.10 -0.77 -17.67
N LYS A 203 -0.07 -0.38 -18.22
CA LYS A 203 -1.29 -0.15 -17.41
C LYS A 203 -1.63 -1.32 -16.49
N PRO A 204 -1.62 -2.59 -16.96
CA PRO A 204 -1.94 -3.73 -16.09
C PRO A 204 -0.94 -3.84 -14.95
N LEU A 205 0.35 -3.68 -15.24
CA LEU A 205 1.42 -3.73 -14.23
C LEU A 205 1.27 -2.62 -13.20
N CYS A 206 1.06 -1.37 -13.63
CA CYS A 206 0.84 -0.24 -12.73
C CYS A 206 -0.39 -0.46 -11.84
N SER A 207 -1.46 -1.07 -12.36
CA SER A 207 -2.65 -1.38 -11.56
C SER A 207 -2.36 -2.44 -10.49
N VAL A 208 -1.55 -3.47 -10.81
CA VAL A 208 -1.12 -4.49 -9.84
C VAL A 208 -0.22 -3.88 -8.77
N MET A 209 0.67 -2.95 -9.13
CA MET A 209 1.52 -2.27 -8.15
C MET A 209 0.69 -1.45 -7.15
N LEU A 210 -0.37 -0.76 -7.59
CA LEU A 210 -1.28 -0.05 -6.66
C LEU A 210 -2.02 -1.02 -5.72
N VAL A 211 -2.39 -2.20 -6.22
CA VAL A 211 -2.98 -3.25 -5.40
C VAL A 211 -1.96 -3.78 -4.39
N LEU A 212 -0.70 -3.96 -4.79
CA LEU A 212 0.39 -4.37 -3.91
C LEU A 212 0.62 -3.34 -2.80
N ASP A 213 0.66 -2.05 -3.13
CA ASP A 213 0.80 -0.97 -2.15
C ASP A 213 -0.33 -1.00 -1.12
N PHE A 214 -1.58 -1.16 -1.59
CA PHE A 214 -2.74 -1.31 -0.71
C PHE A 214 -2.60 -2.53 0.21
N LEU A 215 -2.31 -3.71 -0.35
CA LEU A 215 -2.18 -4.95 0.42
C LEU A 215 -1.03 -4.90 1.43
N ALA A 216 0.10 -4.29 1.08
CA ALA A 216 1.24 -4.13 1.96
C ALA A 216 0.91 -3.18 3.13
N CYS A 217 0.29 -2.04 2.85
CA CYS A 217 -0.18 -1.12 3.88
C CYS A 217 -1.22 -1.79 4.79
N TYR A 218 -2.17 -2.53 4.21
CA TYR A 218 -3.19 -3.25 4.95
C TYR A 218 -2.58 -4.30 5.87
N ALA A 219 -1.67 -5.13 5.35
CA ALA A 219 -1.00 -6.16 6.14
C ALA A 219 -0.21 -5.56 7.30
N PHE A 220 0.51 -4.46 7.07
CA PHE A 220 1.24 -3.76 8.14
C PHE A 220 0.30 -3.23 9.22
N LEU A 221 -0.74 -2.47 8.83
CA LEU A 221 -1.68 -1.88 9.78
C LEU A 221 -2.50 -2.95 10.52
N ALA A 222 -2.77 -4.08 9.88
CA ALA A 222 -3.43 -5.21 10.51
C ALA A 222 -2.56 -5.91 11.59
N CYS A 223 -1.24 -5.69 11.57
CA CYS A 223 -0.31 -6.19 12.58
C CYS A 223 0.07 -5.14 13.64
N VAL A 224 -0.42 -3.90 13.56
CA VAL A 224 -0.05 -2.82 14.48
C VAL A 224 -0.37 -3.16 15.93
N ASP A 225 -1.48 -3.86 16.19
CA ASP A 225 -1.84 -4.29 17.54
C ASP A 225 -0.81 -5.28 18.12
N ASP A 226 -0.36 -6.23 17.32
CA ASP A 226 0.65 -7.23 17.72
C ASP A 226 2.00 -6.55 17.95
N ILE A 227 2.40 -5.66 17.04
CA ILE A 227 3.65 -4.89 17.14
C ILE A 227 3.64 -3.99 18.37
N ALA A 228 2.55 -3.26 18.61
CA ALA A 228 2.42 -2.37 19.76
C ALA A 228 2.45 -3.15 21.08
N THR A 229 1.78 -4.30 21.12
CA THR A 229 1.80 -5.20 22.27
C THR A 229 3.22 -5.72 22.52
N PHE A 230 3.90 -6.19 21.48
CA PHE A 230 5.29 -6.64 21.56
C PHE A 230 6.22 -5.55 22.11
N ILE A 231 6.16 -4.32 21.56
CA ILE A 231 6.97 -3.19 22.03
C ILE A 231 6.63 -2.83 23.48
N GLY A 232 5.35 -2.81 23.85
CA GLY A 232 4.91 -2.56 25.21
C GLY A 232 5.44 -3.60 26.21
N TYR A 233 5.54 -4.87 25.80
CA TYR A 233 6.14 -5.92 26.61
C TYR A 233 7.66 -5.75 26.75
N PHE A 234 8.37 -5.47 25.66
CA PHE A 234 9.83 -5.24 25.67
C PHE A 234 10.24 -3.95 26.36
N GLY A 235 9.37 -2.94 26.40
CA GLY A 235 9.61 -1.67 27.11
C GLY A 235 9.56 -1.79 28.64
N LYS A 236 9.00 -2.88 29.18
CA LYS A 236 8.98 -3.12 30.63
C LYS A 236 10.30 -3.71 31.11
N ALA A 237 10.96 -3.02 32.03
CA ALA A 237 12.23 -3.47 32.63
C ALA A 237 12.14 -4.87 33.31
N SER A 238 10.95 -5.25 33.80
CA SER A 238 10.72 -6.60 34.36
C SER A 238 10.74 -7.69 33.28
N SER A 239 10.15 -7.43 32.12
CA SER A 239 10.16 -8.35 30.97
C SER A 239 11.57 -8.49 30.41
N GLN A 240 12.33 -7.40 30.29
CA GLN A 240 13.72 -7.44 29.85
C GLN A 240 14.59 -8.30 30.78
N LYS A 241 14.41 -8.16 32.10
CA LYS A 241 15.10 -9.01 33.10
C LYS A 241 14.70 -10.48 32.98
N PHE A 242 13.44 -10.78 32.66
CA PHE A 242 12.98 -12.15 32.44
C PHE A 242 13.59 -12.76 31.18
N PHE A 243 13.58 -12.04 30.05
CA PHE A 243 14.20 -12.51 28.79
C PHE A 243 15.71 -12.67 28.90
N MET A 244 16.41 -11.76 29.62
CA MET A 244 17.85 -11.89 29.87
C MET A 244 18.18 -13.17 30.66
N ARG A 245 17.36 -13.55 31.65
CA ARG A 245 17.53 -14.81 32.40
C ARG A 245 17.19 -16.08 31.60
N LEU A 246 16.43 -15.95 30.52
CA LEU A 246 16.04 -17.06 29.63
C LEU A 246 17.09 -17.33 28.54
N MET A 247 17.99 -16.37 28.31
CA MET A 247 19.10 -16.48 27.36
C MET A 247 20.43 -16.88 28.04
N GLU A 248 20.47 -16.92 29.37
CA GLU A 248 21.53 -17.54 30.19
C GLU A 248 21.26 -19.04 30.40
#